data_AF-A0A520Y5T6-F1
#
_entry.id   AF-A0A520Y5T6-F1
#
_cell.length_a   1.000
_cell.length_b   1.000
_cell.length_c   1.000
_cell.angle_alpha   90.00
_cell.angle_beta   90.00
_cell.angle_gamma   90.00
#
_symmetry.space_group_name_H-M   'P 1'
#
loop_
_entity.id
_entity.type
_entity.pdbx_description
1 polymer ?
#
loop_
_entity_poly.entity_id
_entity_poly.type
_entity_poly.pdbx_seq_one_letter_code
_entity_poly.pdbx_strand_id
1 'polypeptide(L)'
;MSEFAHADRAPYSAWPDRPPIRWPGGARVALWVVPNVEHYEYLPRRSKKRDPWPRMPHPDVIGYGTRDYGNRVGLWRMFDLFDRLGICATVSLSMANWVHYPEIFQAMEERSWSVLCHGMYNTRYHWNYTETEERAAIAECVDLYHELTGRQLRGWFSPAASYTLNTPDLIAEAGITYYADWHHDDQPVPMRVRKGELITVPYTMDFNDSILHRQHYEAADYAEIARDAFDTLYAEGGQVMCLALHPYMMGQPHRIGHLERLLDYILGHDGVWAATGEQIADWYLGQCQDHIAWHRAREAA
;
A
#
# COMPACT_ATOMS: atom_id res chain seq x y z
N MET A 1 26.08 -14.71 16.66
CA MET A 1 25.20 -13.82 15.89
C MET A 1 24.13 -13.39 16.85
N SER A 2 24.10 -12.10 17.20
CA SER A 2 23.14 -11.55 18.15
C SER A 2 21.73 -11.99 17.76
N GLU A 3 21.05 -12.66 18.68
CA GLU A 3 19.65 -13.05 18.55
C GLU A 3 18.84 -11.74 18.59
N PHE A 4 18.60 -11.13 17.42
CA PHE A 4 17.70 -9.98 17.35
C PHE A 4 16.37 -10.43 17.95
N ALA A 5 15.84 -9.67 18.92
CA ALA A 5 14.47 -9.87 19.33
C ALA A 5 13.64 -9.73 18.05
N HIS A 6 12.87 -10.77 17.67
CA HIS A 6 12.14 -10.85 16.39
C HIS A 6 11.28 -9.62 16.03
N ALA A 7 11.06 -8.71 16.98
CA ALA A 7 10.36 -7.44 16.81
C ALA A 7 11.24 -6.27 16.28
N ASP A 8 12.56 -6.25 16.51
CA ASP A 8 13.43 -5.14 16.08
C ASP A 8 14.00 -5.37 14.68
N ARG A 9 13.17 -5.06 13.68
CA ARG A 9 13.42 -5.29 12.25
C ARG A 9 14.13 -4.13 11.55
N ALA A 10 14.07 -2.93 12.13
CA ALA A 10 14.65 -1.71 11.57
C ALA A 10 15.17 -0.86 12.75
N PRO A 11 16.50 -0.86 13.00
CA PRO A 11 17.07 -0.09 14.10
C PRO A 11 16.70 1.39 14.03
N TYR A 12 16.65 2.03 15.20
CA TYR A 12 16.40 3.46 15.28
C TYR A 12 17.35 4.26 14.38
N SER A 13 16.76 5.16 13.60
CA SER A 13 17.43 6.02 12.66
C SER A 13 16.79 7.41 12.73
N ALA A 14 17.54 8.41 13.16
CA ALA A 14 17.07 9.79 13.12
C ALA A 14 17.18 10.35 11.69
N TRP A 15 16.11 10.94 11.18
CA TRP A 15 16.08 11.53 9.84
C TRP A 15 17.20 12.57 9.54
N PRO A 16 17.52 13.52 10.44
CA PRO A 16 18.52 14.56 10.15
C PRO A 16 19.93 14.06 9.83
N ASP A 17 20.27 12.83 10.24
CA ASP A 17 21.62 12.26 10.12
C ASP A 17 21.78 11.37 8.88
N ARG A 18 20.70 11.16 8.11
CA ARG A 18 20.67 10.23 6.99
C ARG A 18 21.28 10.85 5.73
N PRO A 19 21.98 10.07 4.89
CA PRO A 19 22.32 10.50 3.54
C PRO A 19 21.05 10.88 2.77
N PRO A 20 21.04 11.97 1.99
CA PRO A 20 19.84 12.38 1.28
C PRO A 20 19.47 11.37 0.18
N ILE A 21 18.20 10.98 0.12
CA ILE A 21 17.66 10.24 -1.03
C ILE A 21 17.44 11.22 -2.19
N ARG A 22 17.89 10.83 -3.38
CA ARG A 22 17.71 11.61 -4.61
C ARG A 22 16.84 10.84 -5.58
N TRP A 23 15.62 11.31 -5.79
CA TRP A 23 14.69 10.72 -6.75
C TRP A 23 15.09 11.03 -8.20
N PRO A 24 14.57 10.28 -9.19
CA PRO A 24 14.85 10.52 -10.61
C PRO A 24 14.62 11.98 -11.01
N GLY A 25 15.51 12.52 -11.85
CA GLY A 25 15.40 13.90 -12.34
C GLY A 25 15.56 14.98 -11.25
N GLY A 26 16.01 14.62 -10.05
CA GLY A 26 16.09 15.55 -8.93
C GLY A 26 14.73 15.86 -8.30
N ALA A 27 13.74 14.97 -8.49
CA ALA A 27 12.44 15.11 -7.84
C ALA A 27 12.58 15.20 -6.31
N ARG A 28 11.74 16.05 -5.72
CA ARG A 28 11.71 16.32 -4.28
C ARG A 28 10.86 15.29 -3.56
N VAL A 29 9.77 14.85 -4.17
CA VAL A 29 8.83 13.88 -3.58
C VAL A 29 8.53 12.78 -4.58
N ALA A 30 8.54 11.53 -4.11
CA ALA A 30 7.95 10.42 -4.83
C ALA A 30 6.46 10.33 -4.44
N LEU A 31 5.56 10.69 -5.36
CA LEU A 31 4.12 10.56 -5.16
C LEU A 31 3.68 9.13 -5.45
N TRP A 32 3.16 8.45 -4.45
CA TRP A 32 2.67 7.08 -4.54
C TRP A 32 1.14 7.04 -4.34
N VAL A 33 0.40 6.84 -5.43
CA VAL A 33 -1.08 6.79 -5.40
C VAL A 33 -1.54 5.34 -5.24
N VAL A 34 -2.27 5.05 -4.17
CA VAL A 34 -2.60 3.68 -3.75
C VAL A 34 -4.12 3.49 -3.56
N PRO A 35 -4.89 3.19 -4.62
CA PRO A 35 -6.26 2.71 -4.47
C PRO A 35 -6.29 1.28 -3.90
N ASN A 36 -7.00 1.10 -2.79
CA ASN A 36 -7.26 -0.19 -2.15
C ASN A 36 -8.50 -0.82 -2.82
N VAL A 37 -8.27 -1.71 -3.78
CA VAL A 37 -9.30 -2.48 -4.50
C VAL A 37 -9.48 -3.80 -3.78
N GLU A 38 -10.49 -3.82 -2.91
CA GLU A 38 -10.68 -4.86 -1.92
C GLU A 38 -11.90 -5.71 -2.26
N HIS A 39 -11.84 -7.01 -1.98
CA HIS A 39 -13.01 -7.88 -2.04
C HIS A 39 -13.40 -8.29 -0.63
N TYR A 40 -14.64 -7.95 -0.25
CA TYR A 40 -15.25 -8.41 0.99
C TYR A 40 -16.24 -9.52 0.66
N GLU A 41 -16.05 -10.70 1.25
CA GLU A 41 -16.99 -11.81 1.10
C GLU A 41 -18.39 -11.41 1.63
N TYR A 42 -19.44 -11.71 0.85
CA TYR A 42 -20.83 -11.45 1.24
C TYR A 42 -21.21 -12.19 2.53
N LEU A 43 -20.71 -13.42 2.68
CA LEU A 43 -20.81 -14.25 3.88
C LEU A 43 -19.40 -14.65 4.34
N PRO A 44 -18.69 -13.78 5.07
CA PRO A 44 -17.32 -14.05 5.47
C PRO A 44 -17.28 -15.12 6.56
N ARG A 45 -16.14 -15.80 6.66
CA ARG A 45 -15.88 -16.69 7.80
C ARG A 45 -15.87 -15.85 9.08
N ARG A 46 -16.55 -16.34 10.13
CA ARG A 46 -16.53 -15.66 11.43
C ARG A 46 -15.13 -15.67 12.03
N SER A 47 -14.60 -14.49 12.31
CA SER A 47 -13.37 -14.32 13.08
C SER A 47 -13.72 -13.90 14.51
N LYS A 48 -13.05 -14.52 15.50
CA LYS A 48 -13.24 -14.17 16.92
C LYS A 48 -12.66 -12.80 17.28
N LYS A 49 -11.70 -12.28 16.51
CA LYS A 49 -11.01 -11.01 16.78
C LYS A 49 -11.75 -9.82 16.17
N ARG A 50 -12.24 -9.95 14.95
CA ARG A 50 -12.89 -8.87 14.21
C ARG A 50 -14.00 -9.43 13.35
N ASP A 51 -15.20 -8.92 13.56
CA ASP A 51 -16.30 -9.13 12.62
C ASP A 51 -16.11 -8.21 11.40
N PRO A 52 -16.01 -8.72 10.16
CA PRO A 52 -15.98 -7.87 8.97
C PRO A 52 -17.24 -7.03 8.79
N TRP A 53 -18.37 -7.48 9.34
CA TRP A 53 -19.67 -6.81 9.28
C TRP A 53 -20.25 -6.58 10.69
N PRO A 54 -19.64 -5.71 11.52
CA PRO A 54 -19.97 -5.60 12.94
C PRO A 54 -21.32 -4.95 13.24
N ARG A 55 -21.96 -4.34 12.24
CA ARG A 55 -23.20 -3.57 12.40
C ARG A 55 -24.42 -4.46 12.65
N MET A 56 -24.48 -5.64 12.03
CA MET A 56 -25.61 -6.56 12.14
C MET A 56 -25.21 -8.01 11.83
N PRO A 57 -26.01 -9.02 12.23
CA PRO A 57 -25.76 -10.40 11.84
C PRO A 57 -25.65 -10.56 10.32
N HIS A 58 -24.76 -11.45 9.88
CA HIS A 58 -24.49 -11.64 8.44
C HIS A 58 -25.70 -12.24 7.71
N PRO A 59 -25.95 -11.84 6.45
CA PRO A 59 -25.18 -10.85 5.68
C PRO A 59 -25.56 -9.40 6.02
N ASP A 60 -24.56 -8.52 6.12
CA ASP A 60 -24.77 -7.07 6.10
C ASP A 60 -24.80 -6.59 4.64
N VAL A 61 -25.99 -6.52 4.06
CA VAL A 61 -26.19 -6.08 2.66
C VAL A 61 -25.70 -4.66 2.44
N ILE A 62 -25.83 -3.77 3.43
CA ILE A 62 -25.41 -2.36 3.30
C ILE A 62 -23.88 -2.28 3.36
N GLY A 63 -23.26 -2.98 4.30
CA GLY A 63 -21.82 -3.09 4.43
C GLY A 63 -21.18 -3.63 3.16
N TYR A 64 -21.66 -4.79 2.69
CA TYR A 64 -21.21 -5.40 1.44
C TYR A 64 -21.46 -4.49 0.24
N GLY A 65 -22.69 -4.01 0.06
CA GLY A 65 -23.09 -3.21 -1.09
C GLY A 65 -22.28 -1.92 -1.23
N THR A 66 -21.86 -1.32 -0.11
CA THR A 66 -20.96 -0.16 -0.14
C THR A 66 -19.57 -0.54 -0.67
N ARG A 67 -19.01 -1.69 -0.28
CA ARG A 67 -17.68 -2.13 -0.77
C ARG A 67 -17.75 -2.55 -2.24
N ASP A 68 -18.80 -3.28 -2.59
CA ASP A 68 -19.11 -3.70 -3.96
C ASP A 68 -19.33 -2.50 -4.90
N TYR A 69 -19.94 -1.40 -4.43
CA TYR A 69 -20.00 -0.13 -5.17
C TYR A 69 -18.62 0.38 -5.58
N GLY A 70 -17.62 0.22 -4.69
CA GLY A 70 -16.24 0.58 -4.99
C GLY A 70 -15.73 -0.12 -6.24
N ASN A 71 -15.90 -1.44 -6.32
CA ASN A 71 -15.43 -2.25 -7.45
C ASN A 71 -16.30 -2.03 -8.71
N ARG A 72 -17.62 -1.85 -8.55
CA ARG A 72 -18.56 -1.68 -9.68
C ARG A 72 -18.57 -0.30 -10.31
N VAL A 73 -18.31 0.76 -9.54
CA VAL A 73 -18.54 2.14 -9.97
C VAL A 73 -17.39 3.05 -9.58
N GLY A 74 -17.01 3.05 -8.30
CA GLY A 74 -16.01 3.98 -7.78
C GLY A 74 -14.65 3.85 -8.46
N LEU A 75 -14.23 2.62 -8.73
CA LEU A 75 -12.94 2.30 -9.33
C LEU A 75 -12.86 2.80 -10.78
N TRP A 76 -13.94 2.67 -11.55
CA TRP A 76 -14.00 3.15 -12.94
C TRP A 76 -13.86 4.67 -13.02
N ARG A 77 -14.46 5.42 -12.08
CA ARG A 77 -14.22 6.87 -11.99
C ARG A 77 -12.76 7.20 -11.63
N MET A 78 -12.13 6.38 -10.80
CA MET A 78 -10.71 6.54 -10.47
C MET A 78 -9.82 6.23 -11.67
N PHE A 79 -10.13 5.19 -12.46
CA PHE A 79 -9.44 4.94 -13.73
C PHE A 79 -9.50 6.16 -14.64
N ASP A 80 -10.70 6.69 -14.91
CA ASP A 80 -10.88 7.87 -15.76
C ASP A 80 -10.13 9.11 -15.22
N LEU A 81 -10.10 9.31 -13.91
CA LEU A 81 -9.36 10.40 -13.28
C LEU A 81 -7.85 10.22 -13.47
N PHE A 82 -7.32 9.04 -13.13
CA PHE A 82 -5.88 8.79 -13.19
C PHE A 82 -5.36 8.78 -14.62
N ASP A 83 -6.15 8.29 -15.59
CA ASP A 83 -5.82 8.36 -17.02
C ASP A 83 -5.68 9.82 -17.50
N ARG A 84 -6.60 10.70 -17.10
CA ARG A 84 -6.53 12.13 -17.47
C ARG A 84 -5.32 12.84 -16.85
N LEU A 85 -4.91 12.42 -15.66
CA LEU A 85 -3.76 12.98 -14.96
C LEU A 85 -2.43 12.28 -15.30
N GLY A 86 -2.45 11.24 -16.14
CA GLY A 86 -1.27 10.47 -16.50
C GLY A 86 -0.65 9.70 -15.33
N ILE A 87 -1.45 9.33 -14.32
CA ILE A 87 -0.98 8.62 -13.12
C ILE A 87 -1.03 7.12 -13.37
N CYS A 88 0.13 6.47 -13.27
CA CYS A 88 0.21 5.02 -13.10
C CYS A 88 0.21 4.68 -11.60
N ALA A 89 -0.85 4.05 -11.12
CA ALA A 89 -1.02 3.76 -9.69
C ALA A 89 -0.44 2.41 -9.28
N THR A 90 -0.26 2.23 -7.97
CA THR A 90 -0.13 0.89 -7.37
C THR A 90 -1.45 0.52 -6.74
N VAL A 91 -2.10 -0.54 -7.22
CA VAL A 91 -3.31 -1.04 -6.56
C VAL A 91 -2.93 -1.85 -5.33
N SER A 92 -3.48 -1.49 -4.17
CA SER A 92 -3.54 -2.41 -3.03
C SER A 92 -4.69 -3.38 -3.25
N LEU A 93 -4.37 -4.62 -3.64
CA LEU A 93 -5.33 -5.52 -4.28
C LEU A 93 -5.63 -6.74 -3.43
N SER A 94 -6.90 -6.95 -3.09
CA SER A 94 -7.35 -8.31 -2.75
C SER A 94 -7.29 -9.17 -4.01
N MET A 95 -6.40 -10.15 -4.06
CA MET A 95 -6.12 -10.94 -5.28
C MET A 95 -7.37 -11.61 -5.85
N ALA A 96 -8.36 -11.95 -5.02
CA ALA A 96 -9.62 -12.50 -5.47
C ALA A 96 -10.41 -11.57 -6.41
N ASN A 97 -10.17 -10.25 -6.41
CA ASN A 97 -10.82 -9.34 -7.35
C ASN A 97 -10.51 -9.69 -8.80
N TRP A 98 -9.29 -10.13 -9.12
CA TRP A 98 -8.93 -10.52 -10.49
C TRP A 98 -9.60 -11.82 -10.95
N VAL A 99 -9.98 -12.67 -10.00
CA VAL A 99 -10.74 -13.90 -10.28
C VAL A 99 -12.23 -13.61 -10.40
N HIS A 100 -12.79 -12.82 -9.48
CA HIS A 100 -14.22 -12.50 -9.45
C HIS A 100 -14.64 -11.49 -10.51
N TYR A 101 -13.75 -10.56 -10.88
CA TYR A 101 -14.00 -9.45 -11.78
C TYR A 101 -12.88 -9.31 -12.83
N PRO A 102 -12.85 -10.20 -13.85
CA PRO A 102 -11.81 -10.18 -14.89
C PRO A 102 -11.70 -8.83 -15.62
N GLU A 103 -12.77 -8.04 -15.69
CA GLU A 103 -12.77 -6.71 -16.28
C GLU A 103 -11.88 -5.73 -15.49
N ILE A 104 -11.82 -5.87 -14.16
CA ILE A 104 -10.92 -5.08 -13.31
C ILE A 104 -9.47 -5.47 -13.57
N PHE A 105 -9.20 -6.78 -13.70
CA PHE A 105 -7.87 -7.28 -14.08
C PHE A 105 -7.40 -6.68 -15.41
N GLN A 106 -8.23 -6.81 -16.46
CA GLN A 106 -7.91 -6.29 -17.78
C GLN A 106 -7.65 -4.78 -17.76
N ALA A 107 -8.51 -4.00 -17.09
CA ALA A 107 -8.36 -2.55 -17.00
C ALA A 107 -7.07 -2.11 -16.29
N MET A 108 -6.61 -2.87 -15.28
CA MET A 108 -5.35 -2.60 -14.58
C MET A 108 -4.14 -2.96 -15.44
N GLU A 109 -4.17 -4.09 -16.13
CA GLU A 109 -3.09 -4.54 -17.03
C GLU A 109 -2.90 -3.57 -18.20
N GLU A 110 -3.99 -3.11 -18.82
CA GLU A 110 -3.94 -2.10 -19.90
C GLU A 110 -3.25 -0.80 -19.47
N ARG A 111 -3.39 -0.43 -18.19
CA ARG A 111 -2.78 0.77 -17.61
C ARG A 111 -1.40 0.51 -16.99
N SER A 112 -0.93 -0.74 -17.03
CA SER A 112 0.32 -1.17 -16.39
C SER A 112 0.40 -0.78 -14.91
N TRP A 113 -0.73 -0.80 -14.20
CA TRP A 113 -0.74 -0.55 -12.76
C TRP A 113 0.06 -1.64 -12.04
N SER A 114 0.82 -1.23 -11.03
CA SER A 114 1.60 -2.17 -10.19
C SER A 114 0.70 -2.77 -9.10
N VAL A 115 1.04 -3.96 -8.62
CA VAL A 115 0.29 -4.66 -7.57
C VAL A 115 1.04 -4.60 -6.24
N LEU A 116 0.36 -4.06 -5.24
CA LEU A 116 0.64 -4.25 -3.82
C LEU A 116 -0.35 -5.30 -3.30
N CYS A 117 0.11 -6.54 -3.07
CA CYS A 117 -0.80 -7.60 -2.65
C CYS A 117 -1.44 -7.26 -1.30
N HIS A 118 -2.77 -7.36 -1.25
CA HIS A 118 -3.59 -7.15 -0.07
C HIS A 118 -4.27 -8.43 0.43
N GLY A 119 -3.54 -9.54 0.32
CA GLY A 119 -4.03 -10.89 0.58
C GLY A 119 -5.11 -11.33 -0.42
N MET A 120 -5.72 -12.47 -0.17
CA MET A 120 -6.75 -12.98 -1.07
C MET A 120 -8.09 -12.24 -0.92
N TYR A 121 -8.49 -11.93 0.31
CA TYR A 121 -9.75 -11.27 0.65
C TYR A 121 -9.56 -10.35 1.85
N ASN A 122 -10.18 -9.16 1.85
CA ASN A 122 -10.09 -8.24 3.00
C ASN A 122 -10.99 -8.61 4.19
N THR A 123 -11.52 -9.83 4.18
CA THR A 123 -12.28 -10.48 5.26
C THR A 123 -11.49 -11.61 5.93
N ARG A 124 -10.32 -11.97 5.39
CA ARG A 124 -9.47 -13.06 5.89
C ARG A 124 -8.21 -12.50 6.55
N TYR A 125 -8.30 -12.27 7.85
CA TYR A 125 -7.25 -11.63 8.64
C TYR A 125 -6.12 -12.60 9.04
N HIS A 126 -4.88 -12.12 9.04
CA HIS A 126 -3.67 -12.91 9.32
C HIS A 126 -3.22 -12.90 10.80
N TRP A 127 -3.80 -12.05 11.66
CA TRP A 127 -3.36 -11.79 13.06
C TRP A 127 -3.12 -13.02 13.96
N ASN A 128 -3.60 -14.21 13.59
CA ASN A 128 -3.52 -15.44 14.38
C ASN A 128 -2.97 -16.62 13.59
N TYR A 129 -2.50 -16.39 12.37
CA TYR A 129 -1.93 -17.47 11.59
C TYR A 129 -0.67 -17.98 12.28
N THR A 130 -0.59 -19.30 12.36
CA THR A 130 0.69 -19.99 12.55
C THR A 130 1.61 -19.67 11.37
N GLU A 131 2.92 -19.82 11.54
CA GLU A 131 3.87 -19.58 10.44
C GLU A 131 3.51 -20.41 9.19
N THR A 132 3.04 -21.65 9.37
CA THR A 132 2.59 -22.52 8.27
C THR A 132 1.35 -21.98 7.55
N GLU A 133 0.33 -21.52 8.29
CA GLU A 133 -0.88 -20.94 7.70
C GLU A 133 -0.57 -19.64 6.95
N GLU A 134 0.26 -18.79 7.51
CA GLU A 134 0.65 -17.53 6.89
C GLU A 134 1.49 -17.76 5.63
N ARG A 135 2.45 -18.68 5.69
CA ARG A 135 3.25 -19.08 4.53
C ARG A 135 2.37 -19.61 3.40
N ALA A 136 1.37 -20.42 3.72
CA ALA A 136 0.42 -20.92 2.73
C ALA A 136 -0.42 -19.79 2.12
N ALA A 137 -0.90 -18.82 2.92
CA ALA A 137 -1.66 -17.68 2.42
C ALA A 137 -0.83 -16.74 1.52
N ILE A 138 0.45 -16.53 1.85
CA ILE A 138 1.38 -15.76 1.01
C ILE A 138 1.63 -16.51 -0.30
N ALA A 139 1.96 -17.80 -0.24
CA ALA A 139 2.19 -18.63 -1.42
C ALA A 139 0.98 -18.64 -2.36
N GLU A 140 -0.24 -18.76 -1.83
CA GLU A 140 -1.47 -18.71 -2.63
C GLU A 140 -1.58 -17.41 -3.45
N CYS A 141 -1.21 -16.26 -2.87
CA CYS A 141 -1.24 -14.98 -3.58
C CYS A 141 -0.12 -14.85 -4.62
N VAL A 142 1.09 -15.31 -4.29
CA VAL A 142 2.26 -15.29 -5.18
C VAL A 142 2.02 -16.20 -6.39
N ASP A 143 1.57 -17.43 -6.14
CA ASP A 143 1.31 -18.42 -7.17
C ASP A 143 0.20 -17.95 -8.12
N LEU A 144 -0.90 -17.40 -7.57
CA LEU A 144 -1.99 -16.85 -8.38
C LEU A 144 -1.52 -15.67 -9.25
N TYR A 145 -0.74 -14.75 -8.70
CA TYR A 145 -0.21 -13.62 -9.47
C TYR A 145 0.71 -14.10 -10.60
N HIS A 146 1.56 -15.08 -10.32
CA HIS A 146 2.45 -15.69 -11.32
C HIS A 146 1.65 -16.45 -12.38
N GLU A 147 0.61 -17.19 -12.02
CA GLU A 147 -0.28 -17.90 -12.97
C GLU A 147 -0.96 -16.91 -13.93
N LEU A 148 -1.50 -15.80 -13.39
CA LEU A 148 -2.25 -14.83 -14.18
C LEU A 148 -1.36 -13.95 -15.07
N THR A 149 -0.13 -13.66 -14.65
CA THR A 149 0.70 -12.61 -15.28
C THR A 149 2.09 -13.05 -15.72
N GLY A 150 2.56 -14.21 -15.26
CA GLY A 150 3.94 -14.68 -15.45
C GLY A 150 5.01 -13.85 -14.72
N ARG A 151 4.61 -12.90 -13.85
CA ARG A 151 5.51 -11.99 -13.12
C ARG A 151 5.67 -12.42 -11.66
N GLN A 152 6.78 -12.01 -11.05
CA GLN A 152 7.01 -12.13 -9.61
C GLN A 152 6.23 -11.04 -8.87
N LEU A 153 5.49 -11.42 -7.82
CA LEU A 153 4.84 -10.46 -6.93
C LEU A 153 5.91 -9.73 -6.10
N ARG A 154 5.92 -8.39 -6.16
CA ARG A 154 6.99 -7.55 -5.60
C ARG A 154 6.64 -6.86 -4.28
N GLY A 155 5.35 -6.58 -4.06
CA GLY A 155 4.86 -5.78 -2.93
C GLY A 155 3.85 -6.51 -2.06
N TRP A 156 3.92 -6.26 -0.74
CA TRP A 156 2.97 -6.81 0.23
C TRP A 156 2.46 -5.78 1.24
N PHE A 157 1.15 -5.78 1.45
CA PHE A 157 0.43 -5.07 2.51
C PHE A 157 -0.62 -6.02 3.07
N SER A 158 -0.51 -6.47 4.32
CA SER A 158 -1.37 -7.54 4.81
C SER A 158 -2.85 -7.11 4.82
N PRO A 159 -3.80 -8.01 4.49
CA PRO A 159 -5.23 -7.67 4.47
C PRO A 159 -5.64 -7.04 5.80
N ALA A 160 -6.30 -5.88 5.74
CA ALA A 160 -6.71 -5.10 6.91
C ALA A 160 -5.57 -4.76 7.91
N ALA A 161 -4.34 -4.63 7.42
CA ALA A 161 -3.11 -4.48 8.21
C ALA A 161 -2.97 -5.56 9.29
N SER A 162 -3.34 -6.80 8.96
CA SER A 162 -3.43 -7.90 9.92
C SER A 162 -2.22 -8.83 9.99
N TYR A 163 -1.02 -8.29 9.77
CA TYR A 163 0.24 -9.03 9.80
C TYR A 163 0.56 -9.72 11.13
N THR A 164 1.54 -10.62 11.11
CA THR A 164 2.19 -11.23 12.28
C THR A 164 3.66 -10.78 12.36
N LEU A 165 4.38 -11.19 13.41
CA LEU A 165 5.83 -10.95 13.50
C LEU A 165 6.65 -11.74 12.47
N ASN A 166 6.05 -12.76 11.84
CA ASN A 166 6.69 -13.59 10.84
C ASN A 166 6.54 -13.03 9.42
N THR A 167 5.54 -12.16 9.17
CA THR A 167 5.21 -11.67 7.83
C THR A 167 6.43 -11.16 7.05
N PRO A 168 7.32 -10.31 7.61
CA PRO A 168 8.49 -9.81 6.87
C PRO A 168 9.42 -10.94 6.39
N ASP A 169 9.64 -11.97 7.21
CA ASP A 169 10.48 -13.12 6.82
C ASP A 169 9.82 -13.93 5.71
N LEU A 170 8.53 -14.21 5.87
CA LEU A 170 7.79 -15.08 4.95
C LEU A 170 7.63 -14.46 3.56
N ILE A 171 7.38 -13.15 3.48
CA ILE A 171 7.27 -12.47 2.19
C ILE A 171 8.64 -12.36 1.50
N ALA A 172 9.71 -12.07 2.24
CA ALA A 172 11.06 -12.00 1.68
C ALA A 172 11.53 -13.39 1.18
N GLU A 173 11.23 -14.45 1.92
CA GLU A 173 11.46 -15.84 1.50
C GLU A 173 10.68 -16.20 0.22
N ALA A 174 9.53 -15.55 -0.03
CA ALA A 174 8.70 -15.70 -1.23
C ALA A 174 9.12 -14.78 -2.39
N GLY A 175 10.20 -14.00 -2.25
CA GLY A 175 10.74 -13.13 -3.31
C GLY A 175 10.07 -11.75 -3.42
N ILE A 176 9.23 -11.37 -2.45
CA ILE A 176 8.66 -10.02 -2.35
C ILE A 176 9.75 -9.07 -1.84
N THR A 177 9.87 -7.89 -2.44
CA THR A 177 10.99 -6.97 -2.20
C THR A 177 10.61 -5.75 -1.38
N TYR A 178 9.31 -5.38 -1.30
CA TYR A 178 8.87 -4.27 -0.47
C TYR A 178 7.60 -4.55 0.34
N TYR A 179 7.55 -3.96 1.53
CA TYR A 179 6.54 -4.18 2.55
C TYR A 179 5.92 -2.85 3.00
N ALA A 180 4.60 -2.82 3.17
CA ALA A 180 3.87 -1.58 3.43
C ALA A 180 3.13 -1.54 4.77
N ASP A 181 3.13 -2.61 5.58
CA ASP A 181 2.43 -2.60 6.89
C ASP A 181 3.20 -1.84 7.99
N TRP A 182 4.42 -1.36 7.71
CA TRP A 182 5.31 -0.80 8.73
C TRP A 182 5.39 0.74 8.63
N HIS A 183 4.49 1.40 9.37
CA HIS A 183 4.25 2.85 9.34
C HIS A 183 5.16 3.61 10.33
N HIS A 184 6.45 3.72 10.02
CA HIS A 184 7.46 4.28 10.94
C HIS A 184 8.30 5.43 10.37
N ASP A 185 8.13 5.74 9.09
CA ASP A 185 9.06 6.61 8.37
C ASP A 185 8.40 7.19 7.12
N ASP A 186 8.96 8.29 6.61
CA ASP A 186 8.59 8.94 5.34
C ASP A 186 9.54 8.58 4.19
N GLN A 187 10.58 7.79 4.47
CA GLN A 187 11.54 7.26 3.50
C GLN A 187 11.53 5.73 3.48
N PRO A 188 11.88 5.08 2.36
CA PRO A 188 12.13 3.64 2.36
C PRO A 188 13.30 3.29 3.28
N VAL A 189 13.15 2.21 4.05
CA VAL A 189 14.16 1.73 5.01
C VAL A 189 14.37 0.22 4.84
N PRO A 190 15.62 -0.30 4.82
CA PRO A 190 15.85 -1.75 4.79
C PRO A 190 15.34 -2.42 6.07
N MET A 191 14.80 -3.64 5.92
CA MET A 191 14.35 -4.46 7.03
C MET A 191 15.20 -5.72 7.20
N ARG A 192 15.45 -6.09 8.45
CA ARG A 192 16.05 -7.38 8.81
C ARG A 192 15.06 -8.52 8.57
N VAL A 193 15.48 -9.46 7.74
CA VAL A 193 14.74 -10.70 7.45
C VAL A 193 15.68 -11.90 7.57
N ARG A 194 15.13 -13.08 7.87
CA ARG A 194 15.90 -14.34 8.00
C ARG A 194 16.64 -14.70 6.71
N LYS A 195 16.03 -14.41 5.55
CA LYS A 195 16.56 -14.71 4.22
C LYS A 195 16.03 -13.72 3.19
N GLY A 196 16.89 -13.30 2.27
CA GLY A 196 16.54 -12.37 1.20
C GLY A 196 16.78 -10.90 1.58
N GLU A 197 16.25 -10.00 0.78
CA GLU A 197 16.27 -8.56 1.02
C GLU A 197 14.84 -8.03 1.03
N LEU A 198 14.54 -7.15 1.98
CA LEU A 198 13.23 -6.51 2.10
C LEU A 198 13.43 -5.06 2.50
N ILE A 199 12.64 -4.16 1.93
CA ILE A 199 12.54 -2.78 2.37
C ILE A 199 11.11 -2.46 2.80
N THR A 200 10.97 -1.46 3.65
CA THR A 200 9.69 -0.75 3.80
C THR A 200 9.54 0.26 2.68
N VAL A 201 8.32 0.44 2.19
CA VAL A 201 7.93 1.65 1.46
C VAL A 201 6.84 2.34 2.29
N PRO A 202 7.00 3.63 2.66
CA PRO A 202 6.07 4.35 3.52
C PRO A 202 4.62 4.37 3.00
N TYR A 203 3.77 3.52 3.57
CA TYR A 203 2.32 3.66 3.45
C TYR A 203 1.78 4.57 4.55
N THR A 204 0.59 5.14 4.37
CA THR A 204 -0.05 6.00 5.38
C THR A 204 -1.32 5.37 5.96
N MET A 205 -1.38 5.35 7.30
CA MET A 205 -2.61 5.07 8.06
C MET A 205 -3.14 6.32 8.76
N ASP A 206 -2.36 7.40 8.80
CA ASP A 206 -2.74 8.64 9.49
C ASP A 206 -3.80 9.39 8.69
N PHE A 207 -3.49 9.72 7.42
CA PHE A 207 -4.42 10.36 6.49
C PHE A 207 -4.96 9.40 5.43
N ASN A 208 -5.28 8.17 5.83
CA ASN A 208 -5.99 7.21 4.97
C ASN A 208 -7.48 7.56 4.89
N ASP A 209 -8.07 7.63 3.69
CA ASP A 209 -9.46 8.10 3.49
C ASP A 209 -10.50 7.28 4.27
N SER A 210 -10.31 5.96 4.41
CA SER A 210 -11.20 5.08 5.18
C SER A 210 -11.05 5.26 6.69
N ILE A 211 -9.87 5.68 7.17
CA ILE A 211 -9.60 5.95 8.59
C ILE A 211 -10.19 7.29 8.96
N LEU A 212 -9.88 8.33 8.17
CA LEU A 212 -10.39 9.68 8.38
C LEU A 212 -11.93 9.71 8.32
N HIS A 213 -12.54 8.99 7.39
CA HIS A 213 -14.00 8.91 7.35
C HIS A 213 -14.61 8.22 8.57
N ARG A 214 -13.95 7.20 9.15
CA ARG A 214 -14.39 6.59 10.41
C ARG A 214 -14.27 7.55 11.60
N GLN A 215 -13.44 8.58 11.47
CA GLN A 215 -13.29 9.68 12.41
C GLN A 215 -14.15 10.91 12.06
N HIS A 216 -15.11 10.75 11.12
CA HIS A 216 -16.06 11.78 10.70
C HIS A 216 -15.46 12.96 9.90
N TYR A 217 -14.29 12.77 9.29
CA TYR A 217 -13.78 13.68 8.26
C TYR A 217 -14.38 13.34 6.88
N GLU A 218 -14.59 14.37 6.06
CA GLU A 218 -15.08 14.23 4.70
C GLU A 218 -13.99 14.46 3.66
N ALA A 219 -14.32 14.27 2.37
CA ALA A 219 -13.35 14.35 1.28
C ALA A 219 -12.65 15.71 1.15
N ALA A 220 -13.28 16.80 1.60
CA ALA A 220 -12.65 18.12 1.67
C ALA A 220 -11.53 18.14 2.72
N ASP A 221 -11.79 17.60 3.90
CA ASP A 221 -10.81 17.53 4.99
C ASP A 221 -9.63 16.63 4.59
N TYR A 222 -9.91 15.47 3.96
CA TYR A 222 -8.86 14.60 3.41
C TYR A 222 -7.94 15.38 2.45
N ALA A 223 -8.52 16.16 1.53
CA ALA A 223 -7.76 16.91 0.54
C ALA A 223 -6.90 18.01 1.19
N GLU A 224 -7.42 18.71 2.19
CA GLU A 224 -6.66 19.72 2.94
C GLU A 224 -5.50 19.08 3.73
N ILE A 225 -5.77 17.99 4.47
CA ILE A 225 -4.73 17.27 5.24
C ILE A 225 -3.64 16.73 4.31
N ALA A 226 -4.03 16.13 3.18
CA ALA A 226 -3.07 15.63 2.20
C ALA A 226 -2.26 16.75 1.55
N ARG A 227 -2.85 17.94 1.35
CA ARG A 227 -2.12 19.12 0.86
C ARG A 227 -1.08 19.58 1.86
N ASP A 228 -1.44 19.68 3.14
CA ASP A 228 -0.50 20.09 4.20
C ASP A 228 0.66 19.09 4.36
N ALA A 229 0.36 17.79 4.22
CA ALA A 229 1.37 16.74 4.17
C ALA A 229 2.29 16.90 2.94
N PHE A 230 1.73 17.14 1.75
CA PHE A 230 2.51 17.38 0.55
C PHE A 230 3.45 18.58 0.71
N ASP A 231 2.94 19.73 1.15
CA ASP A 231 3.74 20.96 1.27
C ASP A 231 4.94 20.76 2.22
N THR A 232 4.73 20.00 3.30
CA THR A 232 5.77 19.63 4.27
C THR A 232 6.83 18.73 3.63
N LEU A 233 6.42 17.58 3.08
CA LEU A 233 7.34 16.61 2.46
C LEU A 233 8.09 17.21 1.26
N TYR A 234 7.42 18.09 0.51
CA TYR A 234 8.01 18.80 -0.62
C TYR A 234 9.08 19.79 -0.17
N ALA A 235 8.86 20.50 0.93
CA ALA A 235 9.87 21.40 1.51
C ALA A 235 11.11 20.62 2.00
N GLU A 236 10.92 19.45 2.60
CA GLU A 236 12.00 18.60 3.13
C GLU A 236 12.82 17.90 2.04
N GLY A 237 12.16 17.24 1.08
CA GLY A 237 12.79 16.53 -0.03
C GLY A 237 13.38 15.16 0.31
N GLY A 238 13.21 14.20 -0.62
CA GLY A 238 13.69 12.83 -0.51
C GLY A 238 12.68 11.84 0.11
N GLN A 239 11.48 12.31 0.47
CA GLN A 239 10.41 11.48 1.05
C GLN A 239 9.49 10.86 -0.03
N VAL A 240 8.73 9.86 0.41
CA VAL A 240 7.62 9.26 -0.32
C VAL A 240 6.31 9.81 0.26
N MET A 241 5.43 10.30 -0.58
CA MET A 241 4.07 10.66 -0.19
C MET A 241 3.10 9.60 -0.67
N CYS A 242 2.55 8.82 0.25
CA CYS A 242 1.50 7.84 -0.05
C CYS A 242 0.10 8.49 0.03
N LEU A 243 -0.69 8.38 -1.04
CA LEU A 243 -2.12 8.67 -1.02
C LEU A 243 -2.90 7.35 -0.96
N ALA A 244 -3.28 6.94 0.25
CA ALA A 244 -4.11 5.76 0.48
C ALA A 244 -5.60 6.08 0.24
N LEU A 245 -6.19 5.42 -0.76
CA LEU A 245 -7.53 5.73 -1.27
C LEU A 245 -8.39 4.46 -1.32
N HIS A 246 -9.70 4.58 -1.20
CA HIS A 246 -10.64 3.47 -1.40
C HIS A 246 -11.68 3.84 -2.45
N PRO A 247 -11.91 3.01 -3.48
CA PRO A 247 -12.88 3.31 -4.53
C PRO A 247 -14.30 3.54 -4.01
N TYR A 248 -14.73 2.83 -2.96
CA TYR A 248 -16.04 3.03 -2.35
C TYR A 248 -16.15 4.34 -1.54
N MET A 249 -15.03 5.02 -1.33
CA MET A 249 -14.89 6.28 -0.61
C MET A 249 -14.65 7.43 -1.59
N MET A 250 -13.41 7.64 -2.03
CA MET A 250 -13.06 8.76 -2.91
C MET A 250 -13.59 8.60 -4.34
N GLY A 251 -14.04 7.40 -4.73
CA GLY A 251 -14.69 7.15 -6.04
C GLY A 251 -16.16 7.56 -6.08
N GLN A 252 -16.73 8.00 -4.96
CA GLN A 252 -18.11 8.51 -4.90
C GLN A 252 -18.24 9.83 -5.68
N PRO A 253 -19.41 10.11 -6.29
CA PRO A 253 -19.59 11.29 -7.14
C PRO A 253 -19.44 12.62 -6.38
N HIS A 254 -19.74 12.63 -5.07
CA HIS A 254 -19.58 13.82 -4.23
C HIS A 254 -18.16 13.98 -3.67
N ARG A 255 -17.27 12.98 -3.82
CA ARG A 255 -15.91 12.98 -3.27
C ARG A 255 -14.82 13.07 -4.33
N ILE A 256 -15.04 12.47 -5.51
CA ILE A 256 -14.01 12.34 -6.56
C ILE A 256 -13.45 13.70 -7.02
N GLY A 257 -14.27 14.76 -7.06
CA GLY A 257 -13.79 16.09 -7.42
C GLY A 257 -12.82 16.71 -6.40
N HIS A 258 -12.85 16.28 -5.13
CA HIS A 258 -11.85 16.69 -4.14
C HIS A 258 -10.51 16.00 -4.38
N LEU A 259 -10.54 14.71 -4.75
CA LEU A 259 -9.33 13.97 -5.13
C LEU A 259 -8.67 14.56 -6.38
N GLU A 260 -9.47 14.90 -7.39
CA GLU A 260 -8.99 15.54 -8.61
C GLU A 260 -8.24 16.84 -8.31
N ARG A 261 -8.84 17.76 -7.55
CA ARG A 261 -8.20 19.03 -7.19
C ARG A 261 -6.92 18.85 -6.38
N LEU A 262 -6.87 17.85 -5.49
CA LEU A 262 -5.67 17.52 -4.74
C LEU A 262 -4.55 17.03 -5.67
N LEU A 263 -4.85 16.09 -6.56
CA LEU A 263 -3.86 15.53 -7.48
C LEU A 263 -3.38 16.59 -8.49
N ASP A 264 -4.28 17.43 -9.01
CA ASP A 264 -3.93 18.57 -9.86
C ASP A 264 -2.97 19.54 -9.14
N TYR A 265 -3.25 19.85 -7.87
CA TYR A 265 -2.37 20.68 -7.06
C TYR A 265 -0.99 20.05 -6.94
N ILE A 266 -0.90 18.79 -6.50
CA ILE A 266 0.38 18.10 -6.31
C ILE A 266 1.17 18.02 -7.62
N LEU A 267 0.55 17.54 -8.70
CA LEU A 267 1.19 17.36 -10.01
C LEU A 267 1.51 18.69 -10.71
N GLY A 268 0.90 19.80 -10.28
CA GLY A 268 1.23 21.14 -10.75
C GLY A 268 2.56 21.68 -10.23
N HIS A 269 3.23 21.00 -9.29
CA HIS A 269 4.53 21.38 -8.77
C HIS A 269 5.67 20.70 -9.54
N ASP A 270 6.73 21.45 -9.83
CA ASP A 270 7.96 20.89 -10.42
C ASP A 270 8.60 19.85 -9.49
N GLY A 271 9.26 18.83 -10.05
CA GLY A 271 10.00 17.87 -9.23
C GLY A 271 9.12 16.95 -8.38
N VAL A 272 7.87 16.69 -8.78
CA VAL A 272 7.07 15.58 -8.26
C VAL A 272 7.26 14.37 -9.17
N TRP A 273 7.71 13.25 -8.61
CA TRP A 273 7.82 11.99 -9.33
C TRP A 273 6.64 11.09 -8.97
N ALA A 274 5.60 11.07 -9.82
CA ALA A 274 4.52 10.10 -9.71
C ALA A 274 5.05 8.71 -10.09
N ALA A 275 5.02 7.78 -9.14
CA ALA A 275 5.67 6.49 -9.27
C ALA A 275 4.85 5.37 -8.62
N THR A 276 4.97 4.17 -9.17
CA THR A 276 4.47 2.97 -8.50
C THR A 276 5.40 2.57 -7.34
N GLY A 277 4.87 1.80 -6.40
CA GLY A 277 5.64 1.26 -5.27
C GLY A 277 6.80 0.39 -5.73
N GLU A 278 6.63 -0.36 -6.83
CA GLU A 278 7.73 -1.09 -7.48
C GLU A 278 8.81 -0.16 -8.01
N GLN A 279 8.45 0.94 -8.69
CA GLN A 279 9.42 1.91 -9.18
C GLN A 279 10.19 2.58 -8.05
N ILE A 280 9.51 2.95 -6.96
CA ILE A 280 10.13 3.51 -5.75
C ILE A 280 11.10 2.50 -5.14
N ALA A 281 10.67 1.25 -4.98
CA ALA A 281 11.50 0.19 -4.42
C ALA A 281 12.73 -0.11 -5.28
N ASP A 282 12.55 -0.24 -6.60
CA ASP A 282 13.63 -0.51 -7.54
C ASP A 282 14.63 0.65 -7.60
N TRP A 283 14.14 1.90 -7.57
CA TRP A 283 15.02 3.07 -7.50
C TRP A 283 15.80 3.10 -6.19
N TYR A 284 15.14 2.86 -5.06
CA TYR A 284 15.79 2.86 -3.76
C TYR A 284 16.89 1.78 -3.69
N LEU A 285 16.55 0.54 -4.05
CA LEU A 285 17.47 -0.60 -4.08
C LEU A 285 18.59 -0.44 -5.10
N GLY A 286 18.38 0.29 -6.20
CA GLY A 286 19.36 0.48 -7.25
C GLY A 286 20.28 1.69 -7.03
N GLN A 287 19.75 2.81 -6.54
CA GLN A 287 20.40 4.13 -6.58
C GLN A 287 20.69 4.74 -5.21
N CYS A 288 20.15 4.19 -4.11
CA CYS A 288 20.29 4.75 -2.77
C CYS A 288 21.24 3.94 -1.87
N GLN A 289 22.33 3.42 -2.43
CA GLN A 289 23.27 2.53 -1.71
C GLN A 289 23.85 3.17 -0.45
N ASP A 290 24.19 4.47 -0.48
CA ASP A 290 24.72 5.17 0.69
C ASP A 290 23.70 5.22 1.84
N HIS A 291 22.42 5.44 1.52
CA HIS A 291 21.34 5.42 2.50
C HIS A 291 21.14 4.01 3.08
N ILE A 292 21.10 2.99 2.21
CA ILE A 292 20.98 1.58 2.64
C ILE A 292 22.17 1.17 3.53
N ALA A 293 23.40 1.50 3.13
CA ALA A 293 24.61 1.18 3.87
C ALA A 293 24.63 1.88 5.24
N TRP A 294 24.16 3.13 5.31
CA TRP A 294 24.04 3.87 6.56
C TRP A 294 23.08 3.18 7.54
N HIS A 295 21.94 2.65 7.07
CA HIS A 295 21.00 1.91 7.91
C HIS A 295 21.59 0.57 8.35
N ARG A 296 22.19 -0.19 7.43
CA ARG A 296 22.83 -1.48 7.73
C ARG A 296 23.99 -1.35 8.71
N ALA A 297 24.74 -0.25 8.68
CA ALA A 297 25.83 -0.02 9.64
C ALA A 297 25.34 0.09 11.09
N ARG A 298 24.12 0.60 11.29
CA ARG A 298 23.47 0.65 12.61
C ARG A 298 22.91 -0.69 13.05
N GLU A 299 22.79 -1.65 12.15
CA GLU A 299 22.37 -2.99 12.53
C GLU A 299 23.45 -3.78 13.27
N ALA A 300 24.72 -3.41 13.08
CA ALA A 300 25.88 -4.09 13.64
C ALA A 300 26.36 -3.47 14.97
N ALA A 301 25.80 -2.33 15.37
CA ALA A 301 26.10 -1.62 16.61
C ALA A 301 25.18 -2.05 17.75
#